data_AF-A0A3M1GST1-F1
#
_entry.id   AF-A0A3M1GST1-F1
#
_cell.length_a   1.000
_cell.length_b   1.000
_cell.length_c   1.000
_cell.angle_alpha   90.00
_cell.angle_beta   90.00
_cell.angle_gamma   90.00
#
_symmetry.space_group_name_H-M   'P 1'
#
loop_
_entity.id
_entity.type
_entity.pdbx_description
1 polymer ?
#
loop_
_entity_poly.entity_id
_entity_poly.type
_entity_poly.pdbx_seq_one_letter_code
_entity_poly.pdbx_strand_id
1 'polypeptide(L)'
;MTSPDVEHILCARTADLPPAWLPPHGALPLDEGALLDTLERTEPHWLPRPAAESDPTHKQWIPYILLCTRDDLLAVYPRRGSETRLHGLWSCGIGGHINPVDQPPDTAAADRRAFWQRTLHNGLQRELREEFPSAAAGIT
;
A
#
# COMPACT_ATOMS: atom_id res chain seq x y z
N MET A 1 7.10 5.90 -31.11
CA MET A 1 7.72 5.42 -29.86
C MET A 1 6.74 5.77 -28.75
N THR A 2 5.89 4.81 -28.36
CA THR A 2 5.03 4.97 -27.18
C THR A 2 5.95 5.11 -25.97
N SER A 3 5.83 6.20 -25.21
CA SER A 3 6.48 6.29 -23.90
C SER A 3 6.15 5.02 -23.12
N PRO A 4 7.11 4.41 -22.39
CA PRO A 4 6.78 3.32 -21.48
C PRO A 4 5.65 3.81 -20.55
N ASP A 5 4.62 2.99 -20.39
CA ASP A 5 3.50 3.30 -19.51
C ASP A 5 4.09 3.49 -18.10
N VAL A 6 4.15 4.74 -17.64
CA VAL A 6 4.80 5.04 -16.37
C VAL A 6 3.84 4.66 -15.27
N GLU A 7 4.26 3.73 -14.41
CA GLU A 7 3.49 3.32 -13.24
C GLU A 7 3.12 4.54 -12.39
N HIS A 8 1.83 4.71 -12.10
CA HIS A 8 1.33 5.72 -11.17
C HIS A 8 0.96 5.05 -9.84
N ILE A 9 1.28 5.73 -8.74
CA ILE A 9 1.10 5.21 -7.38
C ILE A 9 0.38 6.20 -6.49
N LEU A 10 -0.38 5.69 -5.52
CA LEU A 10 -1.13 6.51 -4.57
C LEU A 10 -0.22 7.11 -3.51
N CYS A 11 -0.31 8.42 -3.35
CA CYS A 11 0.44 9.22 -2.39
C CYS A 11 -0.49 10.14 -1.59
N ALA A 12 0.03 10.65 -0.48
CA ALA A 12 -0.47 11.83 0.22
C ALA A 12 0.65 12.86 0.34
N ARG A 13 0.31 14.15 0.38
CA ARG A 13 1.31 15.17 0.72
C ARG A 13 1.74 14.95 2.17
N THR A 14 3.04 14.98 2.41
CA THR A 14 3.62 14.81 3.75
C THR A 14 3.05 15.86 4.73
N ALA A 15 2.76 17.08 4.24
CA ALA A 15 2.20 18.16 5.04
C ALA A 15 0.74 17.96 5.47
N ASP A 16 -0.01 17.07 4.79
CA ASP A 16 -1.41 16.79 5.10
C ASP A 16 -1.55 15.66 6.14
N LEU A 17 -0.45 14.97 6.47
CA LEU A 17 -0.43 13.87 7.43
C LEU A 17 -0.14 14.36 8.85
N PRO A 18 -0.71 13.73 9.89
CA PRO A 18 -0.40 14.06 11.27
C PRO A 18 1.10 13.93 11.57
N PRO A 19 1.75 14.90 12.23
CA PRO A 19 3.18 14.80 12.58
C PRO A 19 3.53 13.55 13.39
N ALA A 20 2.60 13.05 14.20
CA ALA A 20 2.75 11.82 14.97
C ALA A 20 2.91 10.56 14.10
N TRP A 21 2.46 10.59 12.83
CA TRP A 21 2.63 9.50 11.88
C TRP A 21 3.97 9.54 11.15
N LEU A 22 4.76 10.61 11.35
CA LEU A 22 5.99 10.87 10.62
C LEU A 22 7.23 10.87 11.53
N PRO A 23 7.42 9.88 12.44
CA PRO A 23 8.69 9.75 13.11
C PRO A 23 9.79 9.37 12.10
N PRO A 24 11.07 9.65 12.39
CA PRO A 24 12.18 9.22 11.53
C PRO A 24 12.22 7.70 11.29
N HIS A 25 11.75 6.92 12.26
CA HIS A 25 11.58 5.46 12.19
C HIS A 25 10.58 5.01 13.26
N GLY A 26 9.87 3.91 13.00
CA GLY A 26 9.01 3.26 14.00
C GLY A 26 7.76 2.63 13.40
N ALA A 27 6.94 2.07 14.30
CA ALA A 27 5.59 1.60 14.01
C ALA A 27 4.64 2.28 15.01
N LEU A 28 3.49 2.74 14.51
CA LEU A 28 2.46 3.38 15.33
C LEU A 28 1.23 2.46 15.33
N PRO A 29 0.75 1.99 16.50
CA PRO A 29 -0.53 1.32 16.56
C PRO A 29 -1.62 2.31 16.14
N LEU A 30 -2.42 1.92 15.15
CA LEU A 30 -3.45 2.77 14.58
C LEU A 30 -4.70 1.95 14.32
N ASP A 31 -5.82 2.42 14.85
CA ASP A 31 -7.14 1.86 14.55
C ASP A 31 -7.58 2.23 13.13
N GLU A 32 -8.28 1.32 12.45
CA GLU A 32 -8.74 1.55 11.06
C GLU A 32 -9.70 2.75 10.98
N GLY A 33 -10.59 2.92 11.95
CA GLY A 33 -11.48 4.08 12.03
C GLY A 33 -10.68 5.38 12.14
N ALA A 34 -9.72 5.46 13.06
CA ALA A 34 -8.86 6.63 13.25
C ALA A 34 -8.00 6.96 12.01
N LEU A 35 -7.50 5.93 11.31
CA LEU A 35 -6.84 6.07 10.02
C LEU A 35 -7.79 6.71 9.01
N LEU A 36 -8.97 6.11 8.81
CA LEU A 36 -9.94 6.55 7.81
C LEU A 36 -10.50 7.94 8.08
N ASP A 37 -10.70 8.31 9.35
CA ASP A 37 -11.15 9.65 9.74
C ASP A 37 -10.10 10.71 9.34
N THR A 38 -8.81 10.40 9.43
CA THR A 38 -7.75 11.30 8.96
C THR A 38 -7.73 11.37 7.44
N LEU A 39 -7.86 10.21 6.78
CA LEU A 39 -7.80 10.12 5.32
C LEU A 39 -9.02 10.74 4.63
N GLU A 40 -10.19 10.75 5.25
CA GLU A 40 -11.38 11.45 4.75
C GLU A 40 -11.11 12.94 4.46
N ARG A 41 -10.18 13.56 5.19
CA ARG A 41 -9.74 14.95 5.00
C ARG A 41 -8.46 15.09 4.18
N THR A 42 -7.85 13.98 3.77
CA THR A 42 -6.59 13.94 3.01
C THR A 42 -6.88 13.68 1.54
N GLU A 43 -6.42 14.57 0.66
CA GLU A 43 -6.60 14.40 -0.78
C GLU A 43 -5.67 13.28 -1.31
N PRO A 44 -6.18 12.31 -2.09
CA PRO A 44 -5.34 11.31 -2.75
C PRO A 44 -4.59 11.92 -3.94
N HIS A 45 -3.29 11.62 -4.06
CA HIS A 45 -2.46 12.06 -5.18
C HIS A 45 -1.94 10.85 -5.96
N TRP A 46 -2.15 10.84 -7.28
CA TRP A 46 -1.56 9.85 -8.18
C TRP A 46 -0.33 10.45 -8.83
N LEU A 47 0.84 9.90 -8.53
CA LEU A 47 2.11 10.39 -9.05
C LEU A 47 2.83 9.30 -9.84
N PRO A 48 3.56 9.65 -10.91
CA PRO A 48 4.50 8.73 -11.53
C PRO A 48 5.50 8.23 -10.49
N ARG A 49 5.68 6.91 -10.37
CA ARG A 49 6.54 6.30 -9.35
C ARG A 49 7.95 6.91 -9.26
N PRO A 50 8.68 7.14 -10.38
CA PRO A 50 10.02 7.76 -10.30
C PRO A 50 10.00 9.17 -9.69
N ALA A 51 8.92 9.93 -9.89
CA ALA A 51 8.76 11.23 -9.28
C ALA A 51 8.46 11.11 -7.77
N ALA A 52 7.57 10.20 -7.38
CA ALA A 52 7.23 9.95 -5.98
C ALA A 52 8.37 9.33 -5.15
N GLU A 53 9.30 8.60 -5.78
CA GLU A 53 10.48 8.02 -5.10
C GLU A 53 11.54 9.07 -4.74
N SER A 54 11.57 10.18 -5.48
CA SER A 54 12.57 11.25 -5.29
C SER A 54 12.02 12.49 -4.58
N ASP A 55 10.70 12.58 -4.38
CA ASP A 55 10.04 13.73 -3.78
C ASP A 55 9.64 13.47 -2.30
N PRO A 56 10.37 14.04 -1.32
CA PRO A 56 10.04 13.88 0.10
C PRO A 56 8.76 14.62 0.52
N THR A 57 8.21 15.49 -0.33
CA THR A 57 6.96 16.21 -0.05
C THR A 57 5.73 15.33 -0.22
N HIS A 58 5.89 14.12 -0.77
CA HIS A 58 4.86 13.10 -0.88
C HIS A 58 5.28 11.81 -0.16
N LYS A 59 4.33 11.19 0.55
CA LYS A 59 4.46 9.85 1.10
C LYS A 59 3.65 8.88 0.27
N GLN A 60 4.26 7.75 -0.08
CA GLN A 60 3.65 6.67 -0.84
C GLN A 60 2.85 5.77 0.11
N TRP A 61 1.63 5.40 -0.28
CA TRP A 61 0.85 4.41 0.44
C TRP A 61 1.25 3.00 -0.02
N ILE A 62 1.77 2.22 0.92
CA ILE A 62 2.20 0.83 0.70
C ILE A 62 1.45 -0.05 1.71
N PRO A 63 0.36 -0.72 1.30
CA PRO A 63 -0.26 -1.76 2.10
C PRO A 63 0.77 -2.86 2.39
N TYR A 64 0.83 -3.31 3.65
CA TYR A 64 1.79 -4.32 4.07
C TYR A 64 1.10 -5.34 4.98
N ILE A 65 1.11 -6.61 4.57
CA ILE A 65 0.41 -7.73 5.22
C ILE A 65 1.43 -8.63 5.87
N LEU A 66 1.22 -8.95 7.14
CA LEU A 66 1.87 -10.09 7.79
C LEU A 66 0.89 -11.27 7.79
N LEU A 67 1.33 -12.41 7.25
CA LEU A 67 0.57 -13.65 7.30
C LEU A 67 1.07 -14.47 8.50
N CYS A 68 0.13 -14.90 9.34
CA CYS A 68 0.39 -15.78 10.46
C CYS A 68 -0.49 -17.03 10.38
N THR A 69 0.05 -18.16 10.83
CA THR A 69 -0.77 -19.35 11.09
C THR A 69 -1.61 -19.13 12.35
N ARG A 70 -2.55 -20.04 12.63
CA ARG A 70 -3.32 -20.03 13.89
C ARG A 70 -2.46 -20.21 15.14
N ASP A 71 -1.24 -20.71 14.96
CA ASP A 71 -0.25 -20.94 16.02
C ASP A 71 0.80 -19.81 16.08
N ASP A 72 0.46 -18.61 15.58
CA ASP A 72 1.28 -17.39 15.59
C ASP A 72 2.64 -17.49 14.84
N LEU A 73 2.76 -18.41 13.88
CA LEU A 73 3.96 -18.51 13.05
C LEU A 73 3.87 -17.58 11.83
N LEU A 74 4.85 -16.70 11.67
CA LEU A 74 4.92 -15.77 10.53
C LEU A 74 5.42 -16.46 9.26
N ALA A 75 4.73 -16.19 8.15
CA ALA A 75 5.18 -16.63 6.83
C ALA A 75 6.37 -15.78 6.36
N VAL A 76 7.45 -16.47 5.98
CA VAL A 76 8.62 -15.88 5.35
C VAL A 76 8.92 -16.56 4.02
N TYR A 77 9.38 -15.80 3.04
CA TYR A 77 9.65 -16.33 1.70
C TYR A 77 10.90 -15.68 1.08
N PRO A 78 11.64 -16.41 0.23
CA PRO A 78 12.74 -15.81 -0.53
C PRO A 78 12.15 -14.87 -1.59
N ARG A 79 12.65 -13.63 -1.65
CA ARG A 79 12.17 -12.65 -2.63
C ARG A 79 12.51 -13.10 -4.05
N ARG A 80 11.53 -13.04 -4.95
CA ARG A 80 11.68 -13.26 -6.40
C ARG A 80 11.61 -11.97 -7.22
N GLY A 81 12.01 -10.84 -6.63
CA GLY A 81 11.95 -9.52 -7.27
C GLY A 81 13.20 -9.15 -8.06
N SER A 82 13.05 -8.19 -8.98
CA SER A 82 14.13 -7.59 -9.78
C SER A 82 15.01 -6.60 -9.01
N GLU A 83 14.64 -6.22 -7.78
CA GLU A 83 15.39 -5.27 -6.97
C GLU A 83 16.68 -5.90 -6.44
N THR A 84 17.79 -5.56 -7.08
CA THR A 84 19.11 -6.17 -6.86
C THR A 84 19.59 -6.09 -5.41
N ARG A 85 19.23 -5.03 -4.68
CA ARG A 85 19.62 -4.84 -3.27
C ARG A 85 19.02 -5.89 -2.33
N LEU A 86 17.89 -6.48 -2.70
CA LEU A 86 17.16 -7.44 -1.87
C LEU A 86 17.28 -8.88 -2.38
N HIS A 87 18.12 -9.11 -3.39
CA HIS A 87 18.31 -10.42 -3.98
C HIS A 87 18.96 -11.39 -2.97
N GLY A 88 18.32 -12.53 -2.75
CA GLY A 88 18.77 -13.54 -1.78
C GLY A 88 18.37 -13.29 -0.32
N LEU A 89 17.63 -12.21 -0.03
CA LEU A 89 17.05 -11.97 1.28
C LEU A 89 15.66 -12.62 1.41
N TRP A 90 15.30 -12.95 2.65
CA TRP A 90 13.96 -13.38 3.02
C TRP A 90 13.09 -12.17 3.34
N SER A 91 11.87 -12.16 2.82
CA SER A 91 10.81 -11.23 3.22
C SER A 91 10.00 -11.81 4.36
N CYS A 92 9.54 -10.94 5.27
CA CYS A 92 8.49 -11.23 6.23
C CYS A 92 7.35 -10.23 6.01
N GLY A 93 6.42 -10.57 5.12
CA GLY A 93 5.28 -9.75 4.75
C GLY A 93 5.22 -9.39 3.28
N ILE A 94 4.02 -9.06 2.82
CA ILE A 94 3.66 -8.82 1.42
C ILE A 94 3.16 -7.39 1.30
N GLY A 95 3.66 -6.65 0.32
CA GLY A 95 3.18 -5.30 0.07
C GLY A 95 3.80 -4.70 -1.17
N GLY A 96 3.13 -3.67 -1.67
CA GLY A 96 3.48 -2.98 -2.89
C GLY A 96 2.71 -1.68 -3.02
N HIS A 97 2.87 -1.02 -4.16
CA HIS A 97 2.19 0.25 -4.40
C HIS A 97 0.71 0.02 -4.66
N ILE A 98 -0.13 0.98 -4.26
CA ILE A 98 -1.50 1.06 -4.76
C ILE A 98 -1.47 1.76 -6.11
N ASN A 99 -2.12 1.17 -7.12
CA ASN A 99 -2.19 1.68 -8.48
C ASN A 99 -3.62 2.14 -8.82
N PRO A 100 -3.82 2.93 -9.91
CA PRO A 100 -5.16 3.40 -10.29
C PRO A 100 -6.20 2.30 -10.50
N VAL A 101 -5.78 1.08 -10.85
CA VAL A 101 -6.68 -0.09 -10.99
C VAL A 101 -7.32 -0.51 -9.66
N ASP A 102 -6.73 -0.14 -8.53
CA ASP A 102 -7.25 -0.45 -7.20
C ASP A 102 -8.39 0.50 -6.78
N GLN A 103 -8.64 1.56 -7.56
CA GLN A 103 -9.72 2.49 -7.30
C GLN A 103 -11.09 1.81 -7.52
N PRO A 104 -12.06 1.99 -6.62
CA PRO A 104 -13.41 1.51 -6.84
C PRO A 104 -14.06 2.25 -8.04
N PRO A 105 -14.84 1.55 -8.89
CA PRO A 105 -15.36 2.11 -10.14
C PRO A 105 -16.42 3.20 -9.96
N ASP A 106 -17.03 3.30 -8.77
CA ASP A 106 -18.24 4.10 -8.54
C ASP A 106 -18.27 4.80 -7.17
N THR A 107 -17.10 5.19 -6.64
CA THR A 107 -17.09 6.19 -5.56
C THR A 107 -16.93 7.56 -6.22
N ALA A 108 -18.06 8.16 -6.58
CA ALA A 108 -18.12 9.59 -6.82
C ALA A 108 -17.47 10.32 -5.63
N ALA A 109 -16.92 11.50 -5.88
CA ALA A 109 -16.20 12.36 -4.92
C ALA A 109 -16.98 12.73 -3.63
N ALA A 110 -18.20 12.21 -3.43
CA ALA A 110 -19.08 12.47 -2.31
C ALA A 110 -18.68 11.72 -1.01
N ASP A 111 -18.00 10.57 -1.09
CA ASP A 111 -17.55 9.82 0.11
C ASP A 111 -16.06 9.45 0.01
N ARG A 112 -15.21 10.39 0.46
CA ARG A 112 -13.75 10.20 0.46
C ARG A 112 -13.32 9.11 1.44
N ARG A 113 -14.06 8.91 2.54
CA ARG A 113 -13.77 7.86 3.52
C ARG A 113 -13.93 6.47 2.90
N ALA A 114 -15.03 6.23 2.18
CA ALA A 114 -15.26 4.99 1.46
C ALA A 114 -14.27 4.77 0.31
N PHE A 115 -13.88 5.84 -0.40
CA PHE A 115 -12.82 5.78 -1.40
C PHE A 115 -11.51 5.23 -0.80
N TRP A 116 -11.02 5.82 0.30
CA TRP A 116 -9.78 5.39 0.95
C TRP A 116 -9.87 3.95 1.44
N GLN A 117 -10.95 3.60 2.14
CA GLN A 117 -11.11 2.24 2.66
C GLN A 117 -11.05 1.19 1.54
N ARG A 118 -11.83 1.38 0.48
CA ARG A 118 -11.88 0.44 -0.65
C ARG A 118 -10.57 0.39 -1.42
N THR A 119 -9.94 1.54 -1.66
CA THR A 119 -8.69 1.62 -2.41
C THR A 119 -7.53 0.93 -1.66
N LEU A 120 -7.41 1.18 -0.35
CA LEU A 120 -6.43 0.49 0.50
C LEU A 120 -6.67 -1.02 0.51
N HIS A 121 -7.92 -1.47 0.69
CA HIS A 121 -8.28 -2.88 0.72
C HIS A 121 -8.07 -3.57 -0.64
N ASN A 122 -8.39 -2.91 -1.76
CA ASN A 122 -8.19 -3.45 -3.11
C ASN A 122 -6.70 -3.66 -3.40
N GLY A 123 -5.87 -2.65 -3.10
CA GLY A 123 -4.42 -2.76 -3.23
C GLY A 123 -3.86 -3.88 -2.35
N LEU A 124 -4.27 -3.94 -1.08
CA LEU A 124 -3.91 -5.02 -0.16
C LEU A 124 -4.24 -6.41 -0.74
N GLN A 125 -5.46 -6.59 -1.25
CA GLN A 125 -5.91 -7.86 -1.81
C GLN A 125 -5.19 -8.23 -3.10
N ARG A 126 -4.90 -7.26 -3.98
CA ARG A 126 -4.16 -7.50 -5.21
C ARG A 126 -2.75 -7.98 -4.90
N GLU A 127 -2.02 -7.27 -4.04
CA GLU A 127 -0.67 -7.65 -3.60
C GLU A 127 -0.64 -9.05 -2.97
N LEU A 128 -1.64 -9.36 -2.12
CA LEU A 128 -1.77 -10.71 -1.55
C LEU A 128 -2.00 -11.78 -2.62
N ARG A 129 -2.82 -11.51 -3.64
CA ARG A 129 -3.12 -12.46 -4.73
C ARG A 129 -1.92 -12.68 -5.66
N GLU A 130 -1.11 -11.65 -5.90
CA GLU A 130 0.06 -11.73 -6.77
C GLU A 130 1.15 -12.63 -6.17
N GLU A 131 1.40 -12.53 -4.86
CA GLU A 131 2.44 -13.32 -4.18
C GLU A 131 1.92 -14.65 -3.62
N PHE A 132 0.66 -14.70 -3.15
CA PHE A 132 0.05 -15.87 -2.50
C PHE A 132 -1.38 -16.14 -3.01
N PRO A 133 -1.54 -16.57 -4.28
CA PRO A 133 -2.86 -16.79 -4.89
C PRO A 133 -3.72 -17.82 -4.14
N SER A 134 -3.13 -18.83 -3.51
CA SER A 134 -3.84 -19.83 -2.71
C SER A 134 -4.44 -19.26 -1.41
N ALA A 135 -3.80 -18.27 -0.79
CA ALA A 135 -4.30 -17.63 0.43
C ALA A 135 -5.54 -16.78 0.16
N ALA A 136 -5.61 -16.12 -1.00
CA ALA A 136 -6.75 -15.31 -1.39
C ALA A 136 -8.02 -16.11 -1.71
N ALA A 137 -7.89 -17.42 -1.97
CA ALA A 137 -9.01 -18.33 -2.22
C ALA A 137 -9.61 -18.95 -0.95
N GLY A 138 -9.02 -18.70 0.24
CA GLY A 138 -9.48 -19.29 1.50
C GLY A 138 -9.26 -20.81 1.60
N ILE A 139 -8.39 -21.38 0.76
CA ILE A 139 -8.04 -22.79 0.77
C ILE A 139 -6.77 -22.93 1.63
N THR A 140 -6.95 -23.24 2.91
CA THR A 140 -5.91 -23.78 3.80
C THR A 140 -5.72 -25.26 3.58
#